data_AF-A0A845UR17-F1
#
_entry.id   AF-A0A845UR17-F1
#
_cell.length_a   1.000
_cell.length_b   1.000
_cell.length_c   1.000
_cell.angle_alpha   90.00
_cell.angle_beta   90.00
_cell.angle_gamma   90.00
#
_symmetry.space_group_name_H-M   'P 1'
#
loop_
_entity.id
_entity.type
_entity.pdbx_description
1 polymer ?
#
loop_
_entity_poly.entity_id
_entity_poly.type
_entity_poly.pdbx_seq_one_letter_code
_entity_poly.pdbx_strand_id
1 'polypeptide(L)' 'MSAEWTNIHILECEDEVGHAVTVFRQSDGTHQRYVLGNGRKVEANADGTFVIAESATELRVMGL' A
#
# COMPACT_ATOMS: atom_id res chain seq x y z
N MET A 1 6.85 -8.54 21.88
CA MET A 1 7.63 -7.62 21.05
C MET A 1 6.87 -7.45 19.76
N SER A 2 6.34 -6.26 19.48
CA SER A 2 5.75 -5.93 18.19
C SER A 2 6.86 -6.05 17.16
N ALA A 3 6.70 -6.90 16.14
CA ALA A 3 7.74 -7.04 15.13
C ALA A 3 7.97 -5.67 14.45
N GLU A 4 9.23 -5.26 14.34
CA GLU A 4 9.59 -3.95 13.77
C GLU A 4 9.34 -3.98 12.27
N TRP A 5 8.23 -3.36 11.86
CA TRP A 5 7.89 -3.23 10.44
C TRP A 5 8.84 -2.25 9.77
N THR A 6 9.58 -2.74 8.79
CA THR A 6 10.54 -1.93 8.01
C THR A 6 10.01 -1.72 6.60
N ASN A 7 10.13 -0.50 6.08
CA ASN A 7 9.78 -0.20 4.69
C ASN A 7 10.82 -0.84 3.76
N ILE A 8 10.36 -1.72 2.86
CA ILE A 8 11.21 -2.41 1.87
C ILE A 8 10.95 -1.93 0.44
N HIS A 9 9.82 -1.25 0.19
CA HIS A 9 9.51 -0.63 -1.10
C HIS A 9 8.52 0.53 -0.91
N ILE A 10 8.63 1.54 -1.76
CA ILE A 10 7.70 2.67 -1.89
C ILE A 10 7.13 2.64 -3.30
N LEU A 11 5.81 2.68 -3.42
CA LEU A 11 5.05 2.71 -4.66
C LEU A 11 4.24 4.00 -4.69
N GLU A 12 4.32 4.73 -5.79
CA GLU A 12 3.45 5.87 -6.05
C GLU A 12 2.22 5.37 -6.79
N CYS A 13 1.05 5.61 -6.21
CA CYS A 13 -0.23 5.22 -6.75
C CYS A 13 -1.13 6.44 -6.96
N GLU A 14 -2.21 6.26 -7.71
CA GLU A 14 -3.30 7.22 -7.87
C GLU A 14 -4.61 6.61 -7.38
N ASP A 15 -5.45 7.41 -6.71
CA ASP A 15 -6.84 7.04 -6.47
C ASP A 15 -7.71 7.26 -7.72
N GLU A 16 -8.98 6.83 -7.67
CA GLU A 16 -9.94 6.99 -8.77
C GLU A 16 -10.23 8.45 -9.14
N VAL A 17 -9.87 9.41 -8.28
CA VAL A 17 -10.04 10.86 -8.48
C VAL A 17 -8.76 11.49 -9.05
N GLY A 18 -7.67 10.74 -9.16
CA GLY A 18 -6.36 11.18 -9.65
C GLY A 18 -5.46 11.79 -8.56
N HIS A 19 -5.78 11.61 -7.27
CA HIS A 19 -4.88 12.04 -6.21
C HIS A 19 -3.71 11.07 -6.07
N ALA A 20 -2.50 11.60 -5.96
CA ALA A 20 -1.32 10.82 -5.66
C ALA A 20 -1.38 10.27 -4.23
N VAL A 21 -1.18 8.96 -4.10
CA VAL A 21 -1.18 8.20 -2.84
C VAL A 21 0.07 7.34 -2.79
N THR A 22 0.84 7.45 -1.71
CA THR A 22 2.04 6.64 -1.53
C THR A 22 1.71 5.35 -0.76
N VAL A 23 2.02 4.20 -1.35
CA VAL A 23 1.91 2.87 -0.76
C VAL A 23 3.30 2.35 -0.39
N PHE A 24 3.48 1.94 0.86
CA PHE A 24 4.69 1.34 1.40
C PHE A 24 4.50 -0.16 1.55
N ARG A 25 5.40 -0.94 0.94
CA ARG A 25 5.55 -2.35 1.27
C ARG A 25 6.42 -2.46 2.51
N GLN A 26 5.88 -3.03 3.57
CA GLN A 26 6.58 -3.27 4.82
C GLN A 26 6.81 -4.76 5.04
N SER A 27 7.91 -5.09 5.71
CA SER A 27 8.17 -6.44 6.21
C SER A 27 8.67 -6.40 7.64
N ASP A 28 8.27 -7.40 8.42
CA ASP A 28 8.75 -7.63 9.78
C ASP A 28 9.77 -8.78 9.84
N GLY A 29 10.26 -9.24 8.69
CA GLY A 29 11.14 -10.39 8.52
C GLY A 29 10.43 -11.73 8.28
N THR A 30 9.14 -11.86 8.64
CA THR A 30 8.35 -13.09 8.44
C THR A 30 7.14 -12.85 7.53
N HIS A 31 6.50 -11.70 7.72
CA HIS A 31 5.31 -11.25 7.03
C HIS A 31 5.62 -10.02 6.18
N GLN A 32 4.72 -9.78 5.23
CA GLN A 32 4.72 -8.59 4.42
C GLN A 32 3.33 -7.98 4.40
N ARG A 33 3.27 -6.66 4.35
CA ARG A 33 2.02 -5.91 4.23
C ARG A 33 2.23 -4.67 3.38
N TYR A 34 1.14 -4.16 2.84
CA TYR A 34 1.11 -2.85 2.20
C TYR A 34 0.37 -1.88 3.10
N VAL A 35 0.92 -0.67 3.26
CA VAL A 35 0.33 0.40 4.06
C VAL A 35 0.45 1.73 3.33
N LEU A 36 -0.45 2.66 3.61
CA LEU A 36 -0.32 4.04 3.17
C LEU A 36 0.70 4.80 4.03
N GLY A 37 1.08 6.01 3.60
CA GLY A 37 1.94 6.90 4.39
C GLY A 37 1.41 7.28 5.78
N ASN A 38 0.10 7.15 5.99
CA ASN A 38 -0.53 7.32 7.31
C ASN A 38 -0.63 6.02 8.13
N GLY A 39 -0.05 4.91 7.66
CA GLY A 39 -0.04 3.62 8.31
C GLY A 39 -1.29 2.76 8.11
N ARG A 40 -2.30 3.24 7.37
CA ARG A 40 -3.50 2.44 7.05
C ARG A 40 -3.13 1.28 6.14
N LYS A 41 -3.63 0.08 6.45
CA LYS A 41 -3.38 -1.13 5.66
C LYS A 41 -4.11 -1.06 4.31
N VAL A 42 -3.44 -1.51 3.26
CA VAL A 42 -4.04 -1.73 1.94
C VAL A 42 -3.83 -3.17 1.50
N GLU A 43 -4.78 -3.68 0.72
CA GLU A 43 -4.75 -5.01 0.15
C GLU A 43 -4.30 -4.93 -1.30
N ALA A 44 -3.39 -5.80 -1.71
CA ALA A 44 -2.96 -5.85 -3.10
C ALA A 44 -3.86 -6.82 -3.87
N ASN A 45 -4.43 -6.37 -4.98
CA ASN A 45 -5.24 -7.18 -5.88
C ASN A 45 -4.33 -7.93 -6.88
N ALA A 46 -4.87 -9.00 -7.48
CA ALA A 46 -4.14 -9.82 -8.45
C ALA A 46 -3.84 -9.10 -9.77
N ASP A 47 -4.57 -8.02 -10.06
CA ASP A 47 -4.41 -7.17 -11.24
C ASP A 47 -3.36 -6.06 -11.08
N GLY A 48 -2.72 -5.98 -9.90
CA GLY A 48 -1.70 -4.98 -9.58
C GLY A 48 -2.24 -3.67 -9.02
N THR A 49 -3.55 -3.57 -8.77
CA THR A 49 -4.16 -2.47 -8.00
C THR A 49 -4.07 -2.73 -6.50
N PHE A 50 -4.34 -1.70 -5.69
CA PHE A 50 -4.49 -1.82 -4.24
C PHE A 50 -5.86 -1.35 -3.79
N VAL A 51 -6.41 -1.94 -2.75
CA VAL A 51 -7.68 -1.53 -2.13
C VAL A 51 -7.47 -1.07 -0.70
N ILE A 52 -8.06 0.07 -0.35
CA ILE A 52 -8.17 0.51 1.06
C ILE A 52 -9.39 -0.17 1.66
N ALA A 53 -9.19 -1.23 2.46
CA ALA A 53 -10.27 -2.08 2.96
C ALA A 53 -11.40 -1.32 3.69
N GLU A 54 -11.09 -0.22 4.37
CA GLU A 54 -12.08 0.58 5.10
C GLU A 54 -12.99 1.42 4.20
N SER A 55 -12.54 1.76 2.99
CA SER A 55 -13.22 2.72 2.11
C SER A 55 -13.56 2.13 0.74
N ALA A 56 -13.14 0.89 0.47
CA ALA A 56 -13.22 0.23 -0.84
C ALA A 56 -12.61 1.06 -1.99
N THR A 57 -11.72 2.01 -1.67
CA THR A 57 -11.06 2.86 -2.65
C THR A 57 -9.98 2.06 -3.36
N GLU A 58 -10.04 2.03 -4.68
CA GLU A 58 -9.01 1.44 -5.53
C GLU A 58 -7.88 2.43 -5.78
N LEU A 59 -6.65 1.92 -5.76
CA LEU A 59 -5.42 2.64 -6.03
C LEU A 59 -4.68 1.94 -7.16
N ARG A 60 -4.26 2.70 -8.16
CA ARG A 60 -3.47 2.21 -9.29
C ARG A 60 -2.03 2.65 -9.17
N VAL A 61 -1.07 1.76 -9.39
CA VAL A 61 0.34 2.17 -9.47
C VAL A 61 0.51 3.11 -10.66
N MET A 62 1.02 4.31 -10.41
CA MET A 62 1.45 5.19 -11.48
C MET A 62 2.71 4.57 -12.09
N GLY A 63 2.62 4.11 -13.33
CA GLY A 63 3.79 3.56 -14.03
C GLY A 63 4.88 4.62 -14.16
N LEU A 64 6.12 4.24 -13.81
CA LEU A 64 7.33 5.00 -14.12
C LEU A 64 7.53 5.13 -15.64
#